data_AF-A0A964KRY3-F1
#
_entry.id   AF-A0A964KRY3-F1
#
_cell.length_a   1.000
_cell.length_b   1.000
_cell.length_c   1.000
_cell.angle_alpha   90.00
_cell.angle_beta   90.00
_cell.angle_gamma   90.00
#
_symmetry.space_group_name_H-M   'P 1'
#
loop_
_entity.id
_entity.type
_entity.pdbx_description
1 polymer ?
#
loop_
_entity_poly.entity_id
_entity_poly.type
_entity_poly.pdbx_seq_one_letter_code
_entity_poly.pdbx_strand_id
1 'polypeptide(L)'
;MTCVLVALVGIAGVVSHVVSNYETTPLDTLYSLKWGSMSLAGWWCTAASGGVGPAPPLAPAALVIDALCIALATWRHPVSRLS
;
A
#
# COMPACT_ATOMS: atom_id res chain seq x y z
N MET A 1 -18.00 2.24 -11.04
CA MET A 1 -18.04 2.76 -9.65
C MET A 1 -17.24 1.88 -8.69
N THR A 2 -17.43 0.55 -8.70
CA THR A 2 -16.76 -0.40 -7.79
C THR A 2 -15.23 -0.38 -7.87
N CYS A 3 -14.63 -0.26 -9.05
CA CYS A 3 -13.16 -0.23 -9.19
C CYS A 3 -12.53 0.99 -8.48
N VAL A 4 -13.20 2.15 -8.51
CA VAL A 4 -12.71 3.35 -7.81
C VAL A 4 -12.73 3.13 -6.30
N LEU A 5 -13.80 2.53 -5.78
CA LEU A 5 -13.90 2.16 -4.36
C LEU A 5 -12.81 1.17 -3.95
N VAL A 6 -12.58 0.12 -4.74
CA VAL A 6 -11.53 -0.88 -4.47
C VAL A 6 -10.15 -0.23 -4.49
N ALA A 7 -9.87 0.66 -5.45
CA ALA A 7 -8.61 1.39 -5.51
C ALA A 7 -8.41 2.30 -4.28
N LEU A 8 -9.43 3.04 -3.85
CA LEU A 8 -9.34 3.90 -2.66
C LEU A 8 -9.12 3.09 -1.37
N VAL A 9 -9.83 1.97 -1.21
CA VAL A 9 -9.67 1.08 -0.05
C VAL A 9 -8.29 0.41 -0.07
N GLY A 10 -7.80 -0.01 -1.25
CA GLY A 10 -6.44 -0.55 -1.40
C GLY A 10 -5.37 0.49 -1.03
N ILE A 11 -5.51 1.75 -1.45
CA ILE A 11 -4.59 2.83 -1.06
C ILE A 11 -4.63 3.04 0.46
N ALA A 12 -5.82 3.11 1.07
CA ALA A 12 -5.97 3.24 2.52
C ALA A 12 -5.30 2.07 3.25
N GLY A 13 -5.46 0.84 2.76
CA GLY A 13 -4.79 -0.34 3.30
C GLY A 13 -3.27 -0.22 3.24
N VAL A 14 -2.70 0.20 2.10
CA VAL A 14 -1.25 0.45 1.98
C VAL A 14 -0.79 1.43 3.06
N VAL A 15 -1.48 2.58 3.19
CA VAL A 15 -1.12 3.59 4.20
C VAL A 15 -1.18 3.02 5.62
N SER A 16 -2.23 2.29 5.98
CA SER A 16 -2.36 1.66 7.30
C SER A 16 -1.23 0.67 7.60
N HIS A 17 -0.84 -0.14 6.62
CA HIS A 17 0.28 -1.08 6.77
C HIS A 17 1.62 -0.36 6.93
N VAL A 18 1.86 0.70 6.16
CA VAL A 18 3.08 1.51 6.28
C VAL A 18 3.17 2.21 7.64
N VAL A 19 2.06 2.76 8.14
CA VAL A 19 2.01 3.39 9.48
C VAL A 19 2.21 2.35 10.58
N SER A 20 1.59 1.17 10.47
CA SER A 20 1.81 0.09 11.43
C SER A 20 3.26 -0.39 11.44
N ASN A 21 3.91 -0.50 10.27
CA ASN A 21 5.33 -0.79 10.19
C ASN A 21 6.15 0.33 10.84
N TYR A 22 5.84 1.61 10.57
CA TYR A 22 6.47 2.77 11.19
C TYR A 22 6.47 2.68 12.73
N GLU A 23 5.31 2.41 13.32
CA GLU A 23 5.11 2.38 14.77
C GLU A 23 5.81 1.20 15.45
N THR A 24 5.93 0.08 14.74
CA THR A 24 6.52 -1.16 15.27
C THR A 24 8.01 -1.30 15.00
N THR A 25 8.58 -0.51 14.08
CA THR A 25 10.00 -0.58 13.73
C THR A 25 10.99 -0.31 14.88
N PRO A 26 10.71 0.54 15.90
CA PRO A 26 11.57 0.64 17.09
C PRO A 26 11.72 -0.67 17.87
N LEU A 27 10.78 -1.62 17.71
CA LEU A 27 10.79 -2.94 18.34
C LEU A 27 11.56 -3.97 17.51
N ASP A 28 11.92 -3.64 16.27
CA ASP A 28 12.70 -4.50 15.39
C ASP A 28 14.16 -4.52 15.83
N THR A 29 14.76 -5.71 15.98
CA THR A 29 16.13 -5.86 16.48
C THR A 29 17.18 -5.24 15.56
N LEU A 30 16.92 -5.16 14.25
CA LEU A 30 17.85 -4.58 13.26
C LEU A 30 17.71 -3.06 13.14
N TYR A 31 16.53 -2.52 13.46
CA TYR A 31 16.23 -1.10 13.26
C TYR A 31 16.12 -0.28 14.55
N SER A 32 15.88 -0.91 15.71
CA SER A 32 15.75 -0.26 17.02
C SER A 32 16.84 0.77 17.32
N LEU A 33 18.11 0.44 17.03
CA LEU A 33 19.26 1.31 17.34
C LEU A 33 19.46 2.47 16.37
N LYS A 34 19.01 2.32 15.10
CA LYS A 34 19.27 3.31 14.05
C LYS A 34 18.04 4.14 13.67
N TRP A 35 16.84 3.71 14.06
CA TRP A 35 15.58 4.31 13.66
C TRP A 35 15.53 5.82 13.93
N GLY A 36 15.88 6.25 15.14
CA GLY A 36 15.92 7.68 15.51
C GLY A 36 16.97 8.51 14.74
N SER A 37 17.95 7.87 14.09
CA SER A 37 19.00 8.52 13.29
C SER A 37 18.78 8.44 11.78
N MET A 38 17.77 7.69 11.33
CA MET A 38 17.50 7.52 9.90
C MET A 38 16.90 8.79 9.30
N SER A 39 17.27 9.07 8.05
CA SER A 39 16.64 10.15 7.29
C SER A 39 15.17 9.83 7.03
N LEU A 40 14.36 10.89 6.84
CA LEU A 40 12.93 10.74 6.55
C LEU A 40 12.66 9.85 5.32
N ALA A 41 13.48 9.97 4.28
CA ALA A 41 13.38 9.12 3.09
C ALA A 41 13.72 7.66 3.39
N GLY A 42 14.76 7.42 4.20
CA GLY A 42 15.13 6.07 4.63
C GLY A 42 14.00 5.42 5.45
N TRP A 43 13.36 6.18 6.33
CA TRP A 43 12.18 5.73 7.09
C TRP A 43 11.07 5.24 6.18
N TRP A 44 10.61 6.09 5.26
CA TRP A 44 9.50 5.76 4.36
C TRP A 44 9.81 4.55 3.50
N CYS A 45 11.02 4.47 2.95
CA CYS A 45 11.44 3.33 2.14
C CYS A 45 11.43 2.03 2.95
N THR A 46 11.94 2.08 4.19
CA THR A 46 11.99 0.91 5.07
C THR A 46 10.57 0.45 5.45
N ALA A 47 9.72 1.36 5.94
CA ALA A 47 8.35 1.05 6.34
C ALA A 47 7.47 0.58 5.16
N ALA A 48 7.71 1.11 3.94
CA ALA A 48 6.96 0.73 2.73
C ALA A 48 7.44 -0.58 2.08
N SER A 49 8.69 -0.97 2.28
CA SER A 49 9.24 -2.21 1.72
C SER A 49 8.69 -3.48 2.38
N GLY A 50 8.09 -3.37 3.57
CA GLY A 50 7.71 -4.52 4.39
C GLY A 50 8.92 -5.29 4.94
N GLY A 51 10.13 -4.72 4.84
CA GLY A 51 11.35 -5.27 5.45
C GLY A 51 11.46 -5.01 6.96
N VAL A 52 10.54 -4.23 7.53
CA VAL A 52 10.39 -3.94 8.96
C VAL A 52 8.92 -3.97 9.33
N GLY A 53 8.63 -4.40 10.55
CA GLY A 53 7.26 -4.57 11.02
C GLY A 53 6.58 -5.82 10.41
N PRO A 54 5.45 -6.25 11.00
CA PRO A 54 4.80 -7.52 10.65
C PRO A 54 3.89 -7.41 9.41
N ALA A 55 3.71 -6.23 8.84
CA ALA A 55 2.55 -5.92 8.03
C ALA A 55 2.93 -5.71 6.54
N PRO A 56 2.64 -6.67 5.63
CA PRO A 56 3.02 -6.55 4.22
C PRO A 56 2.12 -5.55 3.47
N PRO A 57 2.64 -4.42 2.95
CA PRO A 57 1.86 -3.45 2.19
C PRO A 57 1.50 -3.95 0.78
N LEU A 58 2.14 -5.04 0.33
CA LEU A 58 1.97 -5.63 -1.00
C LEU A 58 0.55 -6.16 -1.26
N ALA A 59 -0.12 -6.73 -0.25
CA ALA A 59 -1.46 -7.26 -0.40
C ALA A 59 -2.48 -6.17 -0.77
N PRO A 60 -2.61 -5.06 -0.02
CA PRO A 60 -3.48 -3.97 -0.44
C PRO A 60 -3.01 -3.25 -1.71
N ALA A 61 -1.70 -3.21 -1.99
CA ALA A 61 -1.18 -2.65 -3.25
C ALA A 61 -1.61 -3.47 -4.48
N ALA A 62 -1.64 -4.79 -4.38
CA ALA A 62 -2.12 -5.67 -5.46
C ALA A 62 -3.60 -5.36 -5.81
N LEU A 63 -4.44 -5.12 -4.81
CA LEU A 63 -5.84 -4.73 -5.03
C LEU A 63 -5.97 -3.40 -5.80
N VAL A 64 -5.07 -2.45 -5.58
CA VAL A 64 -5.05 -1.19 -6.35
C VAL A 64 -4.70 -1.47 -7.81
N ILE A 65 -3.69 -2.32 -8.06
CA ILE A 65 -3.27 -2.70 -9.41
C ILE A 65 -4.42 -3.41 -10.13
N ASP A 66 -5.06 -4.39 -9.50
CA ASP A 66 -6.18 -5.13 -10.07
C ASP A 66 -7.36 -4.20 -10.40
N ALA A 67 -7.70 -3.29 -9.48
CA ALA A 67 -8.74 -2.31 -9.70
C ALA A 67 -8.45 -1.38 -10.89
N LEU A 68 -7.19 -0.96 -11.07
CA LEU A 68 -6.77 -0.16 -12.21
C LEU A 68 -6.82 -0.95 -13.52
N CYS A 69 -6.34 -2.21 -13.51
CA CYS A 69 -6.42 -3.11 -14.66
C CYS A 69 -7.88 -3.31 -15.11
N ILE A 70 -8.79 -3.57 -14.18
CA ILE A 70 -10.22 -3.74 -14.48
C ILE A 70 -10.81 -2.42 -14.97
N ALA A 71 -10.49 -1.29 -14.35
CA ALA A 71 -10.98 0.03 -14.77
C ALA A 71 -10.57 0.37 -16.21
N LEU A 72 -9.31 0.09 -16.58
CA LEU A 72 -8.79 0.31 -17.93
C LEU A 72 -9.38 -0.67 -18.94
N ALA A 73 -9.50 -1.96 -18.58
CA ALA A 73 -10.08 -2.98 -19.44
C ALA A 73 -11.57 -2.73 -19.73
N THR A 74 -12.28 -2.14 -18.78
CA THR A 74 -13.70 -1.80 -18.92
C THR A 74 -13.95 -0.38 -19.43
N TRP A 75 -12.89 0.42 -19.60
CA TRP A 75 -12.99 1.79 -20.06
C TRP A 75 -13.60 1.86 -21.45
N ARG A 76 -14.78 2.46 -21.55
CA ARG A 76 -15.53 2.64 -22.81
C ARG A 76 -15.90 1.32 -23.52
N HIS A 77 -15.91 0.20 -22.81
CA HIS A 77 -16.26 -1.11 -23.35
C HIS A 77 -17.70 -1.08 -23.95
N PRO A 78 -17.95 -1.68 -25.13
CA PRO A 78 -19.25 -1.57 -25.81
C PRO A 78 -20.43 -2.07 -24.96
N VAL A 79 -20.23 -3.15 -24.20
CA VAL A 79 -21.24 -3.74 -23.30
C VAL A 79 -21.59 -2.82 -22.13
N SER A 80 -20.69 -1.94 -21.69
CA SER A 80 -20.96 -1.00 -20.59
C SER A 80 -21.64 0.30 -21.02
N ARG A 81 -22.01 0.45 -22.31
CA ARG A 81 -22.75 1.63 -22.82
C ARG A 81 -24.24 1.38 -23.08
N LEU A 82 -24.70 0.14 -22.91
CA LEU A 82 -26.09 -0.27 -23.20
C LEU A 82 -26.99 -0.37 -21.95
N SER A 83 -26.49 0.05 -20.78
CA SER A 83 -27.24 0.08 -19.51
C SER A 83 -27.60 1.49 -19.09
#